data_AF-A0A5M9JHX1-F1
#
_entry.id   AF-A0A5M9JHX1-F1
#
_cell.length_a   1.000
_cell.length_b   1.000
_cell.length_c   1.000
_cell.angle_alpha   90.00
_cell.angle_beta   90.00
_cell.angle_gamma   90.00
#
_symmetry.space_group_name_H-M   'P 1'
#
loop_
_entity.id
_entity.type
_entity.pdbx_description
1 polymer ?
#
loop_
_entity_poly.entity_id
_entity_poly.type
_entity_poly.pdbx_seq_one_letter_code
_entity_poly.pdbx_strand_id
1 'polypeptide(L)'
;MSQNTKAEDLKPKATKSETRLTFGVEVEYLLATVHPVHSDPNPKDPRETDGKKLGTIDATNKEIALKLEAVGIPVSILWYEPGDEPDPTDRSFETDWMLKYDPSVVPAYRIHPNYREFGMEISSPPYYYDDASREAVRTILKVLRNNYLVRVDSSAGLHIHVGNEHDGFQLPVFRSLVAILYTYERQIRLILPAQRVQTSQAKWCRPFSYSRFGSKNPNMTRLEFLNHILSSQDQNQLIADMSSGDGDQRLGFNLLNLMLPYEDSKRTIEFRIHHGTLDPDAILHWLHFCIKLVEKAAYTTDLDRLMTKT
;
A
#
# COMPACT_ATOMS: atom_id res chain seq x y z
N MET A 1 52.59 -21.91 23.27
CA MET A 1 51.48 -22.32 22.40
C MET A 1 50.20 -21.81 23.04
N SER A 2 49.73 -20.64 22.59
CA SER A 2 48.52 -20.01 23.12
C SER A 2 47.44 -20.12 22.04
N GLN A 3 46.49 -21.03 22.23
CA GLN A 3 45.24 -21.01 21.48
C GLN A 3 44.37 -19.92 22.11
N ASN A 4 44.11 -18.86 21.36
CA ASN A 4 43.04 -17.91 21.66
C ASN A 4 42.24 -17.74 20.37
N THR A 5 41.22 -18.58 20.21
CA THR A 5 40.27 -18.51 19.09
C THR A 5 39.40 -17.27 19.26
N LYS A 6 39.50 -16.35 18.31
CA LYS A 6 38.62 -15.19 18.13
C LYS A 6 37.17 -15.66 18.00
N ALA A 7 36.37 -15.33 19.00
CA ALA A 7 34.92 -15.33 18.93
C ALA A 7 34.41 -13.90 19.19
N GLU A 8 34.78 -12.97 18.32
CA GLU A 8 34.23 -11.62 18.29
C GLU A 8 34.11 -11.21 16.82
N ASP A 9 32.93 -11.43 16.24
CA ASP A 9 32.21 -10.48 15.37
C ASP A 9 31.12 -11.20 14.57
N LEU A 10 29.97 -11.39 15.20
CA LEU A 10 28.69 -11.51 14.52
C LEU A 10 27.64 -10.71 15.32
N LYS A 11 27.88 -9.41 15.49
CA LYS A 11 26.78 -8.48 15.77
C LYS A 11 26.13 -8.12 14.43
N PRO A 12 24.81 -8.26 14.27
CA PRO A 12 24.14 -7.80 13.06
C PRO A 12 24.41 -6.32 12.90
N LYS A 13 25.01 -5.96 11.76
CA LYS A 13 25.34 -4.59 11.40
C LYS A 13 24.01 -3.85 11.26
N ALA A 14 23.72 -2.91 12.17
CA ALA A 14 22.49 -2.12 12.11
C ALA A 14 22.38 -1.48 10.72
N THR A 15 21.40 -1.92 9.94
CA THR A 15 21.06 -1.33 8.65
C THR A 15 20.60 0.10 8.90
N LYS A 16 21.37 1.06 8.40
CA LYS A 16 21.04 2.48 8.54
C LYS A 16 19.94 2.81 7.54
N SER A 17 18.77 3.23 8.01
CA SER A 17 17.70 3.73 7.15
C SER A 17 18.22 4.83 6.22
N GLU A 18 17.81 4.79 4.96
CA GLU A 18 18.21 5.79 3.96
C GLU A 18 17.57 7.16 4.20
N THR A 19 16.42 7.16 4.88
CA THR A 19 15.63 8.35 5.18
C THR A 19 14.90 8.19 6.50
N ARG A 20 14.39 9.28 7.08
CA ARG A 20 13.58 9.23 8.31
C ARG A 20 12.11 8.91 8.04
N LEU A 21 11.72 8.81 6.77
CA LEU A 21 10.38 8.42 6.37
C LEU A 21 10.13 6.94 6.66
N THR A 22 8.88 6.64 7.00
CA THR A 22 8.37 5.29 7.14
C THR A 22 7.45 4.94 5.97
N PHE A 23 7.27 3.65 5.71
CA PHE A 23 6.37 3.17 4.69
C PHE A 23 5.55 1.95 5.12
N GLY A 24 4.39 1.79 4.48
CA GLY A 24 3.62 0.55 4.49
C GLY A 24 3.26 0.14 3.07
N VAL A 25 3.11 -1.16 2.82
CA VAL A 25 2.68 -1.70 1.52
C VAL A 25 1.42 -2.51 1.74
N GLU A 26 0.38 -2.25 0.95
CA GLU A 26 -0.80 -3.11 0.86
C GLU A 26 -0.89 -3.72 -0.54
N VAL A 27 -0.92 -5.05 -0.61
CA VAL A 27 -0.98 -5.83 -1.85
C VAL A 27 -2.31 -6.55 -1.93
N GLU A 28 -3.14 -6.15 -2.89
CA GLU A 28 -4.38 -6.83 -3.23
C GLU A 28 -4.13 -7.91 -4.30
N TYR A 29 -4.76 -9.08 -4.15
CA TYR A 29 -4.61 -10.19 -5.08
C TYR A 29 -5.80 -11.15 -5.03
N LEU A 30 -5.97 -11.91 -6.10
CA LEU A 30 -6.90 -13.04 -6.15
C LEU A 30 -6.14 -14.31 -5.85
N LEU A 31 -6.68 -15.15 -4.98
CA LEU A 31 -6.17 -16.50 -4.72
C LEU A 31 -7.20 -17.52 -5.18
N ALA A 32 -6.81 -18.38 -6.12
CA ALA A 32 -7.61 -19.52 -6.53
C ALA A 32 -7.27 -20.75 -5.68
N THR A 33 -8.29 -21.46 -5.23
CA THR A 33 -8.20 -22.74 -4.51
C THR A 33 -9.36 -23.64 -4.94
N VAL A 34 -9.25 -24.93 -4.66
CA VAL A 34 -10.31 -25.91 -4.96
C VAL A 34 -11.02 -26.26 -3.67
N HIS A 35 -12.35 -26.20 -3.66
CA HIS A 35 -13.11 -26.67 -2.51
C HIS A 35 -12.81 -28.17 -2.25
N PRO A 36 -12.69 -28.65 -0.99
CA PRO A 36 -12.31 -30.02 -0.68
C PRO A 36 -13.08 -31.12 -1.45
N VAL A 37 -14.35 -30.85 -1.78
CA VAL A 37 -15.26 -31.78 -2.48
C VAL A 37 -15.08 -31.84 -4.00
N HIS A 38 -14.37 -30.90 -4.61
CA HIS A 38 -14.21 -30.83 -6.06
C HIS A 38 -12.88 -31.42 -6.52
N SER A 39 -12.84 -31.91 -7.76
CA SER A 39 -11.60 -32.31 -8.41
C SER A 39 -10.77 -31.07 -8.76
N ASP A 40 -9.48 -31.17 -8.49
CA ASP A 40 -8.52 -30.16 -8.86
C ASP A 40 -8.36 -30.10 -10.39
N PRO A 41 -8.62 -28.94 -11.03
CA PRO A 41 -8.43 -28.78 -12.46
C PRO A 41 -6.97 -28.95 -12.91
N ASN A 42 -6.00 -28.57 -12.07
CA ASN A 42 -4.57 -28.58 -12.39
C ASN A 42 -3.73 -29.21 -11.25
N PRO A 43 -3.88 -30.51 -10.94
CA PRO A 43 -3.25 -31.17 -9.79
C PRO A 43 -1.71 -31.30 -9.88
N LYS A 44 -1.10 -30.77 -10.94
CA LYS A 44 0.34 -30.74 -11.16
C LYS A 44 0.87 -29.31 -11.29
N ASP A 45 0.07 -28.30 -10.96
CA ASP A 45 0.55 -26.92 -10.96
C ASP A 45 1.70 -26.80 -9.94
N PRO A 46 2.90 -26.39 -10.37
CA PRO A 46 4.08 -26.39 -9.50
C PRO A 46 3.98 -25.40 -8.35
N ARG A 47 2.99 -24.49 -8.36
CA ARG A 47 2.76 -23.53 -7.28
C ARG A 47 1.98 -24.13 -6.12
N GLU A 48 1.18 -25.18 -6.32
CA GLU A 48 0.42 -25.82 -5.24
C GLU A 48 1.27 -26.94 -4.61
N THR A 49 2.19 -26.53 -3.72
CA THR A 49 3.28 -27.40 -3.25
C THR A 49 2.84 -28.54 -2.34
N ASP A 50 1.73 -28.41 -1.63
CA ASP A 50 1.20 -29.40 -0.68
C ASP A 50 -0.18 -29.97 -1.06
N GLY A 51 -0.76 -29.51 -2.18
CA GLY A 51 -2.08 -29.93 -2.65
C GLY A 51 -3.23 -29.65 -1.68
N LYS A 52 -3.04 -28.73 -0.72
CA LYS A 52 -4.04 -28.45 0.31
C LYS A 52 -5.22 -27.69 -0.29
N LYS A 53 -6.41 -28.27 -0.13
CA LYS A 53 -7.67 -27.66 -0.56
C LYS A 53 -8.22 -26.74 0.52
N LEU A 54 -8.29 -25.44 0.24
CA LEU A 54 -8.73 -24.42 1.18
C LEU A 54 -10.18 -24.04 0.92
N GLY A 55 -11.04 -24.25 1.92
CA GLY A 55 -12.48 -24.12 1.79
C GLY A 55 -13.03 -22.71 2.05
N THR A 56 -12.35 -21.91 2.87
CA THR A 56 -12.80 -20.57 3.33
C THR A 56 -11.65 -19.55 3.30
N ILE A 57 -11.99 -18.27 3.40
CA ILE A 57 -11.00 -17.18 3.45
C ILE A 57 -10.14 -17.30 4.71
N ASP A 58 -10.75 -17.53 5.88
CA ASP A 58 -10.01 -17.63 7.14
C ASP A 58 -9.10 -18.86 7.19
N ALA A 59 -9.54 -19.99 6.63
CA ALA A 59 -8.67 -21.16 6.46
C ALA A 59 -7.49 -20.87 5.53
N THR A 60 -7.70 -20.02 4.52
CA THR A 60 -6.64 -19.58 3.60
C THR A 60 -5.65 -18.65 4.30
N ASN A 61 -6.13 -17.63 5.02
CA ASN A 61 -5.29 -16.74 5.82
C ASN A 61 -4.47 -17.50 6.86
N LYS A 62 -5.07 -18.46 7.55
CA LYS A 62 -4.38 -19.30 8.54
C LYS A 62 -3.26 -20.13 7.92
N GLU A 63 -3.45 -20.63 6.70
CA GLU A 63 -2.42 -21.38 6.00
C GLU A 63 -1.27 -20.48 5.53
N ILE A 64 -1.59 -19.32 4.95
CA ILE A 64 -0.59 -18.32 4.54
C ILE A 64 0.22 -17.85 5.75
N ALA A 65 -0.43 -17.59 6.89
CA ALA A 65 0.24 -17.22 8.12
C ALA A 65 1.28 -18.26 8.54
N LEU A 66 0.92 -19.55 8.57
CA LEU A 66 1.85 -20.63 8.91
C LEU A 66 3.09 -20.67 8.00
N LYS A 67 2.92 -20.48 6.68
CA LYS A 67 4.06 -20.47 5.74
C LYS A 67 4.93 -19.22 5.90
N LEU A 68 4.33 -18.07 6.19
CA LEU A 68 5.05 -16.82 6.44
C LEU A 68 5.83 -16.87 7.76
N GLU A 69 5.21 -17.36 8.83
CA GLU A 69 5.86 -17.56 10.14
C GLU A 69 7.01 -18.55 10.05
N ALA A 70 6.86 -19.62 9.26
CA ALA A 70 7.93 -20.60 9.03
C ALA A 70 9.18 -20.01 8.35
N VAL A 71 9.05 -18.87 7.66
CA VAL A 71 10.18 -18.12 7.09
C VAL A 71 10.55 -16.88 7.91
N GLY A 72 10.02 -16.76 9.13
CA GLY A 72 10.36 -15.71 10.09
C GLY A 72 9.64 -14.38 9.87
N ILE A 73 8.53 -14.37 9.12
CA ILE A 73 7.67 -13.18 8.96
C ILE A 73 6.56 -13.24 10.01
N PRO A 74 6.48 -12.28 10.96
CA PRO A 74 5.37 -12.19 11.90
C PRO A 74 4.07 -11.83 11.17
N VAL A 75 2.98 -12.50 11.52
CA VAL A 75 1.69 -12.33 10.87
C VAL A 75 0.58 -12.27 11.92
N SER A 76 -0.39 -11.39 11.68
CA SER A 76 -1.69 -11.43 12.36
C SER A 76 -2.80 -11.46 11.29
N ILE A 77 -3.96 -12.00 11.66
CA ILE A 77 -5.08 -12.19 10.73
C ILE A 77 -6.24 -11.31 11.18
N LEU A 78 -6.82 -10.57 10.23
CA LEU A 78 -8.12 -9.93 10.37
C LEU A 78 -9.18 -10.91 9.87
N TRP A 79 -9.88 -11.54 10.81
CA TRP A 79 -10.84 -12.62 10.53
C TRP A 79 -12.09 -12.10 9.83
N TYR A 80 -12.57 -12.86 8.83
CA TYR A 80 -13.79 -12.52 8.11
C TYR A 80 -15.04 -13.08 8.79
N GLU A 81 -14.99 -14.35 9.20
CA GLU A 81 -16.11 -15.00 9.88
C GLU A 81 -16.00 -14.79 11.40
N PRO A 82 -17.13 -14.56 12.10
CA PRO A 82 -17.13 -14.49 13.56
C PRO A 82 -16.62 -15.82 14.15
N GLY A 83 -15.62 -15.75 15.02
CA GLY A 83 -15.02 -16.91 15.67
C GLY A 83 -14.46 -16.59 17.06
N ASP A 84 -13.85 -17.60 17.69
CA ASP A 84 -13.23 -17.47 19.02
C ASP A 84 -11.77 -16.96 18.96
N GLU A 85 -11.20 -16.83 17.76
CA GLU A 85 -9.84 -16.34 17.57
C GLU A 85 -9.79 -14.84 17.89
N PRO A 86 -8.77 -14.35 18.63
CA PRO A 86 -8.69 -12.95 19.01
C PRO A 86 -8.37 -12.07 17.80
N ASP A 87 -8.92 -10.86 17.80
CA ASP A 87 -8.54 -9.82 16.86
C ASP A 87 -7.09 -9.33 17.12
N PRO A 88 -6.40 -8.83 16.08
CA PRO A 88 -5.08 -8.24 16.22
C PRO A 88 -5.08 -7.07 17.23
N THR A 89 -4.03 -7.00 18.04
CA THR A 89 -3.82 -5.89 18.98
C THR A 89 -3.20 -4.68 18.29
N ASP A 90 -3.23 -3.49 18.91
CA ASP A 90 -2.50 -2.31 18.43
C ASP A 90 -1.03 -2.62 18.14
N ARG A 91 -0.39 -3.41 19.01
CA ARG A 91 0.99 -3.86 18.83
C ARG A 91 1.15 -4.74 17.58
N SER A 92 0.17 -5.58 17.26
CA SER A 92 0.20 -6.41 16.05
C SER A 92 0.24 -5.54 14.80
N PHE A 93 -0.51 -4.43 14.75
CA PHE A 93 -0.47 -3.50 13.63
C PHE A 93 0.88 -2.78 13.48
N GLU A 94 1.68 -2.69 14.54
CA GLU A 94 3.00 -2.09 14.53
C GLU A 94 4.11 -3.08 14.12
N THR A 95 3.91 -4.39 14.31
CA THR A 95 4.98 -5.39 14.16
C THR A 95 4.73 -6.45 13.11
N ASP A 96 3.48 -6.76 12.79
CA ASP A 96 3.12 -7.94 12.01
C ASP A 96 2.57 -7.55 10.63
N TRP A 97 2.70 -8.46 9.67
CA TRP A 97 1.94 -8.37 8.43
C TRP A 97 0.49 -8.77 8.70
N MET A 98 -0.46 -7.96 8.23
CA MET A 98 -1.89 -8.26 8.36
C MET A 98 -2.39 -8.99 7.13
N LEU A 99 -2.95 -10.18 7.32
CA LEU A 99 -3.73 -10.89 6.30
C LEU A 99 -5.21 -10.55 6.44
N LYS A 100 -5.87 -10.19 5.34
CA LYS A 100 -7.27 -9.75 5.34
C LYS A 100 -8.02 -10.20 4.10
N TYR A 101 -9.34 -10.30 4.26
CA TYR A 101 -10.28 -10.35 3.15
C TYR A 101 -10.47 -8.96 2.56
N ASP A 102 -10.44 -8.84 1.23
CA ASP A 102 -10.82 -7.61 0.54
C ASP A 102 -12.04 -7.85 -0.36
N PRO A 103 -13.24 -7.37 0.05
CA PRO A 103 -14.46 -7.53 -0.74
C PRO A 103 -14.48 -6.69 -2.02
N SER A 104 -13.58 -5.72 -2.17
CA SER A 104 -13.46 -4.91 -3.39
C SER A 104 -12.66 -5.62 -4.50
N VAL A 105 -11.88 -6.65 -4.14
CA VAL A 105 -11.10 -7.48 -5.05
C VAL A 105 -11.96 -8.65 -5.53
N VAL A 106 -12.62 -8.44 -6.67
CA VAL A 106 -13.55 -9.41 -7.25
C VAL A 106 -13.05 -9.85 -8.63
N PRO A 107 -12.95 -11.16 -8.91
CA PRO A 107 -12.45 -11.65 -10.18
C PRO A 107 -13.33 -11.17 -11.34
N ALA A 108 -12.70 -10.60 -12.37
CA ALA A 108 -13.42 -10.10 -13.55
C ALA A 108 -14.16 -11.22 -14.32
N TYR A 109 -13.61 -12.43 -14.27
CA TYR A 109 -14.21 -13.65 -14.79
C TYR A 109 -13.73 -14.85 -13.98
N ARG A 110 -14.55 -15.90 -13.92
CA ARG A 110 -14.16 -17.16 -13.29
C ARG A 110 -13.22 -17.94 -14.20
N ILE A 111 -12.07 -18.34 -13.68
CA ILE A 111 -11.06 -19.09 -14.47
C ILE A 111 -11.44 -20.56 -14.72
N HIS A 112 -12.17 -21.20 -13.81
CA HIS A 112 -12.68 -22.58 -13.96
C HIS A 112 -13.84 -22.83 -12.99
N PRO A 113 -14.88 -23.62 -13.33
CA PRO A 113 -16.03 -23.86 -12.45
C PRO A 113 -15.67 -24.45 -11.07
N ASN A 114 -14.64 -25.28 -11.00
CA ASN A 114 -14.19 -25.93 -9.75
C ASN A 114 -13.26 -25.06 -8.88
N TYR A 115 -12.70 -23.97 -9.43
CA TYR A 115 -11.93 -23.04 -8.62
C TYR A 115 -12.88 -22.12 -7.86
N ARG A 116 -12.56 -21.90 -6.59
CA ARG A 116 -13.05 -20.81 -5.76
C ARG A 116 -11.95 -19.76 -5.71
N GLU A 117 -12.30 -18.52 -6.04
CA GLU A 117 -11.36 -17.40 -6.03
C GLU A 117 -11.72 -16.47 -4.87
N PHE A 118 -10.73 -16.16 -4.03
CA PHE A 118 -10.85 -15.25 -2.91
C PHE A 118 -10.16 -13.92 -3.23
N GLY A 119 -10.83 -12.80 -2.94
CA GLY A 119 -10.24 -11.47 -2.91
C GLY A 119 -9.46 -11.28 -1.62
N MET A 120 -8.15 -11.22 -1.72
CA MET A 120 -7.23 -11.20 -0.58
C MET A 120 -6.46 -9.90 -0.58
N GLU A 121 -6.10 -9.44 0.61
CA GLU A 121 -5.15 -8.35 0.76
C GLU A 121 -4.18 -8.68 1.90
N ILE A 122 -2.92 -8.28 1.73
CA ILE A 122 -1.90 -8.38 2.77
C ILE A 122 -1.24 -7.00 2.93
N SER A 123 -1.15 -6.51 4.16
CA SER A 123 -0.54 -5.21 4.46
C SER A 123 0.63 -5.33 5.43
N SER A 124 1.71 -4.62 5.15
CA SER A 124 2.89 -4.61 6.01
C SER A 124 2.68 -3.79 7.28
N PRO A 125 3.47 -4.04 8.35
CA PRO A 125 3.62 -3.07 9.43
C PRO A 125 4.33 -1.81 8.89
N PRO A 126 4.36 -0.70 9.66
CA PRO A 126 5.14 0.48 9.30
C PRO A 126 6.64 0.19 9.38
N TYR A 127 7.33 0.27 8.24
CA TYR A 127 8.77 0.04 8.14
C TYR A 127 9.58 1.32 7.94
N TYR A 128 10.82 1.33 8.41
CA TYR A 128 11.84 2.23 7.89
C TYR A 128 12.29 1.81 6.50
N TYR A 129 12.69 2.77 5.67
CA TYR A 129 13.15 2.51 4.31
C TYR A 129 14.61 2.03 4.28
N ASP A 130 14.80 0.70 4.40
CA ASP A 130 16.09 0.02 4.41
C ASP A 130 16.07 -1.32 3.64
N ASP A 131 17.22 -2.00 3.55
CA ASP A 131 17.34 -3.26 2.82
C ASP A 131 16.52 -4.40 3.45
N ALA A 132 16.42 -4.44 4.79
CA ALA A 132 15.76 -5.54 5.49
C ALA A 132 14.25 -5.48 5.27
N SER A 133 13.64 -4.29 5.36
CA SER A 133 12.21 -4.12 5.09
C SER A 133 11.85 -4.39 3.63
N ARG A 134 12.74 -4.03 2.68
CA ARG A 134 12.56 -4.37 1.26
C ARG A 134 12.68 -5.88 1.01
N GLU A 135 13.58 -6.57 1.70
CA GLU A 135 13.69 -8.03 1.61
C GLU A 135 12.48 -8.75 2.22
N ALA A 136 11.87 -8.19 3.27
CA ALA A 136 10.61 -8.70 3.81
C ALA A 136 9.53 -8.71 2.72
N VAL A 137 9.35 -7.61 1.98
CA VAL A 137 8.40 -7.53 0.85
C VAL A 137 8.68 -8.62 -0.20
N ARG A 138 9.95 -8.84 -0.58
CA ARG A 138 10.35 -9.90 -1.52
C ARG A 138 9.99 -11.29 -0.99
N THR A 139 10.23 -11.52 0.29
CA THR A 139 9.96 -12.78 0.97
C THR A 139 8.47 -13.11 0.95
N ILE A 140 7.59 -12.16 1.27
CA ILE A 140 6.14 -12.42 1.25
C ILE A 140 5.69 -12.81 -0.16
N LEU A 141 6.15 -12.06 -1.18
CA LEU A 141 5.72 -12.27 -2.57
C LEU A 141 6.20 -13.62 -3.09
N LYS A 142 7.40 -14.03 -2.67
CA LYS A 142 7.95 -15.35 -2.98
C LYS A 142 7.13 -16.46 -2.32
N VAL A 143 6.75 -16.30 -1.06
CA VAL A 143 5.88 -17.28 -0.36
C VAL A 143 4.55 -17.38 -1.08
N LEU A 144 3.88 -16.27 -1.38
CA LEU A 144 2.58 -16.30 -2.07
C LEU A 144 2.67 -16.96 -3.45
N ARG A 145 3.62 -16.53 -4.28
CA ARG A 145 3.72 -16.98 -5.68
C ARG A 145 4.15 -18.43 -5.85
N ASN A 146 4.92 -18.96 -4.89
CA ASN A 146 5.46 -20.31 -4.97
C ASN A 146 4.60 -21.35 -4.25
N ASN A 147 3.55 -20.93 -3.52
CA ASN A 147 2.72 -21.84 -2.73
C ASN A 147 1.23 -21.80 -3.10
N TYR A 148 0.78 -20.82 -3.89
CA TYR A 148 -0.63 -20.68 -4.23
C TYR A 148 -0.86 -20.23 -5.67
N LEU A 149 -2.06 -20.49 -6.18
CA LEU A 149 -2.55 -19.98 -7.46
C LEU A 149 -3.01 -18.53 -7.32
N VAL A 150 -2.05 -17.62 -7.13
CA VAL A 150 -2.32 -16.19 -7.05
C VAL A 150 -2.29 -15.51 -8.42
N ARG A 151 -3.17 -14.53 -8.61
CA ARG A 151 -3.19 -13.65 -9.78
C ARG A 151 -3.67 -12.25 -9.42
N VAL A 152 -3.45 -11.31 -10.33
CA VAL A 152 -3.98 -9.94 -10.24
C VAL A 152 -4.79 -9.66 -11.50
N ASP A 153 -5.88 -8.90 -11.36
CA ASP A 153 -6.62 -8.33 -12.48
C ASP A 153 -7.00 -6.87 -12.20
N SER A 154 -7.92 -6.30 -12.99
CA SER A 154 -8.31 -4.89 -12.85
C SER A 154 -8.97 -4.53 -11.51
N SER A 155 -9.44 -5.52 -10.74
CA SER A 155 -10.00 -5.29 -9.41
C SER A 155 -8.92 -4.98 -8.37
N ALA A 156 -7.72 -5.55 -8.53
CA ALA A 156 -6.64 -5.43 -7.56
C ALA A 156 -5.82 -4.13 -7.75
N GLY A 157 -5.45 -3.53 -6.62
CA GLY A 157 -4.57 -2.38 -6.46
C GLY A 157 -3.24 -2.72 -5.79
N LEU A 158 -2.34 -1.74 -5.81
CA LEU A 158 -1.14 -1.70 -4.98
C LEU A 158 -1.16 -0.36 -4.25
N HIS A 159 -1.20 -0.41 -2.92
CA HIS A 159 -1.20 0.80 -2.10
C HIS A 159 0.13 0.96 -1.40
N ILE A 160 0.71 2.15 -1.50
CA ILE A 160 1.90 2.52 -0.75
C ILE A 160 1.52 3.62 0.23
N HIS A 161 1.77 3.37 1.50
CA HIS A 161 1.65 4.36 2.56
C HIS A 161 3.03 4.96 2.81
N VAL A 162 3.12 6.28 2.91
CA VAL A 162 4.35 6.97 3.32
C VAL A 162 4.04 7.92 4.46
N GLY A 163 4.79 7.78 5.55
CA GLY A 163 4.64 8.57 6.77
C GLY A 163 5.99 9.10 7.27
N ASN A 164 5.93 9.72 8.43
CA ASN A 164 7.09 10.26 9.13
C ASN A 164 6.97 9.87 10.60
N GLU A 165 7.08 8.56 10.85
CA GLU A 165 6.89 7.94 12.16
C GLU A 165 5.57 8.41 12.79
N HIS A 166 5.60 8.76 14.08
CA HIS A 166 4.47 9.35 14.78
C HIS A 166 4.37 10.87 14.58
N ASP A 167 5.33 11.54 13.93
CA ASP A 167 5.29 13.00 13.80
C ASP A 167 4.29 13.49 12.75
N GLY A 168 3.93 12.62 11.80
CA GLY A 168 3.16 13.01 10.63
C GLY A 168 3.85 14.12 9.85
N PHE A 169 3.06 14.98 9.18
CA PHE A 169 3.61 16.09 8.39
C PHE A 169 3.14 17.42 8.95
N GLN A 170 4.09 18.33 9.19
CA GLN A 170 3.80 19.72 9.48
C GLN A 170 3.21 20.40 8.24
N LEU A 171 2.30 21.36 8.45
CA LEU A 171 1.56 22.02 7.37
C LEU A 171 2.45 22.50 6.20
N PRO A 172 3.61 23.15 6.40
CA PRO A 172 4.44 23.59 5.26
C PRO A 172 4.91 22.42 4.38
N VAL A 173 5.31 21.30 5.00
CA VAL A 173 5.73 20.08 4.29
C VAL A 173 4.54 19.41 3.61
N PHE A 174 3.41 19.29 4.31
CA PHE A 174 2.20 18.71 3.77
C PHE A 174 1.68 19.51 2.56
N ARG A 175 1.67 20.84 2.66
CA ARG A 175 1.30 21.74 1.57
C ARG A 175 2.21 21.56 0.36
N SER A 176 3.53 21.48 0.59
CA SER A 176 4.51 21.19 -0.47
C SER A 176 4.24 19.85 -1.14
N LEU A 177 3.96 18.81 -0.35
CA LEU A 177 3.65 17.48 -0.84
C LEU A 177 2.42 17.50 -1.76
N VAL A 178 1.31 18.09 -1.30
CA VAL A 178 0.08 18.19 -2.10
C VAL A 178 0.32 19.01 -3.37
N ALA A 179 1.10 20.08 -3.30
CA ALA A 179 1.46 20.90 -4.46
C ALA A 179 2.29 20.11 -5.49
N ILE A 180 3.27 19.31 -5.04
CA ILE A 180 4.08 18.43 -5.89
C ILE A 180 3.19 17.38 -6.55
N LEU A 181 2.36 16.68 -5.76
CA LEU A 181 1.44 15.66 -6.27
C LEU A 181 0.50 16.23 -7.32
N TYR A 182 -0.15 17.36 -7.05
CA TYR A 182 -1.03 18.02 -8.01
C TYR A 182 -0.29 18.45 -9.29
N THR A 183 0.89 19.04 -9.13
CA THR A 183 1.70 19.54 -10.25
C THR A 183 2.10 18.42 -11.21
N TYR A 184 2.55 17.30 -10.66
CA TYR A 184 3.08 16.16 -11.40
C TYR A 184 2.07 15.03 -11.63
N GLU A 185 0.82 15.16 -11.16
CA GLU A 185 -0.19 14.09 -11.25
C GLU A 185 -0.35 13.56 -12.68
N ARG A 186 -0.34 14.44 -13.68
CA ARG A 186 -0.45 14.06 -15.09
C ARG A 186 0.73 13.20 -15.54
N GLN A 187 1.95 13.57 -15.15
CA GLN A 187 3.17 12.83 -15.47
C GLN A 187 3.22 11.49 -14.74
N ILE A 188 2.84 11.46 -13.45
CA ILE A 188 2.75 10.22 -12.66
C ILE A 188 1.79 9.24 -13.33
N ARG A 189 0.64 9.73 -13.81
CA ARG A 189 -0.35 8.92 -14.53
C ARG A 189 0.19 8.32 -15.83
N LEU A 190 1.13 8.97 -16.51
CA LEU A 190 1.73 8.43 -17.74
C LEU A 190 2.67 7.24 -17.49
N ILE A 191 3.13 7.04 -16.26
CA ILE A 191 3.97 5.89 -15.87
C ILE A 191 3.11 4.62 -15.75
N LEU A 192 1.80 4.77 -15.58
CA LEU A 192 0.89 3.69 -15.22
C LEU A 192 0.10 3.18 -16.45
N PRO A 193 -0.31 1.89 -16.46
CA PRO A 193 -1.10 1.35 -17.57
C PRO A 193 -2.39 2.12 -17.82
N ALA A 194 -2.75 2.31 -19.09
CA ALA A 194 -3.96 3.04 -19.49
C ALA A 194 -5.23 2.49 -18.82
N GLN A 195 -5.30 1.18 -18.59
CA GLN A 195 -6.42 0.53 -17.91
C GLN A 195 -6.59 1.02 -16.45
N ARG A 196 -5.51 1.43 -15.79
CA ARG A 196 -5.53 1.94 -14.41
C ARG A 196 -5.73 3.44 -14.30
N VAL A 197 -5.51 4.20 -15.37
CA VAL A 197 -5.61 5.67 -15.35
C VAL A 197 -6.61 6.25 -16.34
N GLN A 198 -7.25 5.45 -17.19
CA GLN A 198 -8.29 5.92 -18.11
C GLN A 198 -9.63 5.21 -17.84
N THR A 199 -9.62 3.88 -17.69
CA THR A 199 -10.86 3.09 -17.56
C THR A 199 -11.35 2.91 -16.13
N SER A 200 -10.46 2.83 -15.13
CA SER A 200 -10.83 2.73 -13.70
C SER A 200 -11.33 4.06 -13.11
N GLN A 201 -11.13 5.19 -13.80
CA GLN A 201 -11.45 6.54 -13.30
C GLN A 201 -12.94 6.88 -13.19
N ALA A 202 -13.82 5.97 -13.60
CA ALA A 202 -15.25 6.13 -13.36
C ALA A 202 -15.54 6.20 -11.84
N LYS A 203 -14.83 5.41 -11.02
CA LYS A 203 -15.04 5.32 -9.57
C LYS A 203 -13.74 5.36 -8.75
N TRP A 204 -12.64 4.82 -9.27
CA TRP A 204 -11.42 4.58 -8.50
C TRP A 204 -10.23 5.40 -9.04
N CYS A 205 -9.27 5.70 -8.15
CA CYS A 205 -8.00 6.37 -8.48
C CYS A 205 -8.15 7.71 -9.24
N ARG A 206 -9.24 8.45 -9.01
CA ARG A 206 -9.56 9.67 -9.76
C ARG A 206 -8.54 10.78 -9.51
N PRO A 207 -8.34 11.70 -10.47
CA PRO A 207 -7.43 12.82 -10.30
C PRO A 207 -7.93 13.86 -9.31
N PHE A 208 -7.03 14.69 -8.81
CA PHE A 208 -7.37 15.78 -7.87
C PHE A 208 -8.35 16.79 -8.47
N SER A 209 -8.52 16.85 -9.79
CA SER A 209 -9.61 17.61 -10.42
C SER A 209 -11.01 17.13 -9.99
N TYR A 210 -11.15 15.88 -9.51
CA TYR A 210 -12.37 15.34 -8.93
C TYR A 210 -12.40 15.40 -7.39
N SER A 211 -11.42 16.05 -6.77
CA SER A 211 -11.53 16.40 -5.36
C SER A 211 -12.75 17.29 -5.11
N ARG A 212 -13.11 17.49 -3.84
CA ARG A 212 -14.21 18.39 -3.44
C ARG A 212 -14.00 19.79 -3.99
N PHE A 213 -12.78 20.32 -3.90
CA PHE A 213 -12.45 21.65 -4.43
C PHE A 213 -12.49 21.67 -5.96
N GLY A 214 -11.89 20.68 -6.61
CA GLY A 214 -11.88 20.60 -8.08
C GLY A 214 -13.27 20.46 -8.69
N SER A 215 -14.12 19.63 -8.09
CA SER A 215 -15.49 19.40 -8.57
C SER A 215 -16.37 20.65 -8.41
N LYS A 216 -16.14 21.47 -7.39
CA LYS A 216 -16.83 22.75 -7.19
C LYS A 216 -16.34 23.85 -8.12
N ASN A 217 -15.12 23.74 -8.64
CA ASN A 217 -14.46 24.76 -9.45
C ASN A 217 -13.97 24.18 -10.80
N PRO A 218 -14.86 23.63 -11.65
CA PRO A 218 -14.46 22.86 -12.84
C PRO A 218 -13.75 23.70 -13.92
N ASN A 219 -13.92 25.02 -13.89
CA ASN A 219 -13.35 25.95 -14.88
C ASN A 219 -12.05 26.60 -14.40
N MET A 220 -11.54 26.24 -13.23
CA MET A 220 -10.33 26.81 -12.67
C MET A 220 -9.09 26.36 -13.43
N THR A 221 -8.18 27.30 -13.69
CA THR A 221 -6.89 26.98 -14.31
C THR A 221 -6.02 26.16 -13.36
N ARG A 222 -5.03 25.44 -13.91
CA ARG A 222 -4.06 24.69 -13.09
C ARG A 222 -3.27 25.59 -12.14
N LEU A 223 -3.00 26.83 -12.56
CA LEU A 223 -2.27 27.80 -11.74
C LEU A 223 -3.11 28.27 -10.56
N GLU A 224 -4.38 28.60 -10.79
CA GLU A 224 -5.30 29.00 -9.71
C GLU A 224 -5.53 27.86 -8.70
N PHE A 225 -5.67 26.62 -9.18
CA PHE A 225 -5.78 25.45 -8.30
C PHE A 225 -4.49 25.27 -7.48
N LEU A 226 -3.32 25.38 -8.10
CA LEU A 226 -2.05 25.31 -7.38
C LEU A 226 -1.94 26.43 -6.33
N ASN A 227 -2.36 27.64 -6.66
CA ASN A 227 -2.39 28.76 -5.72
C ASN A 227 -3.33 28.52 -4.54
N HIS A 228 -4.48 27.85 -4.74
CA HIS A 228 -5.34 27.39 -3.65
C HIS A 228 -4.60 26.47 -2.69
N ILE A 229 -3.86 25.48 -3.21
CA ILE A 229 -3.04 24.58 -2.39
C ILE A 229 -1.98 25.38 -1.63
N LEU A 230 -1.20 26.21 -2.33
CA LEU A 230 -0.05 26.94 -1.76
C LEU A 230 -0.45 28.03 -0.74
N SER A 231 -1.65 28.61 -0.88
CA SER A 231 -2.17 29.62 0.04
C SER A 231 -2.85 29.02 1.27
N SER A 232 -3.12 27.71 1.31
CA SER A 232 -3.79 27.07 2.44
C SER A 232 -3.01 27.21 3.75
N GLN A 233 -3.70 27.70 4.78
CA GLN A 233 -3.17 27.88 6.14
C GLN A 233 -3.71 26.84 7.14
N ASP A 234 -4.55 25.92 6.68
CA ASP A 234 -5.19 24.90 7.52
C ASP A 234 -5.08 23.52 6.88
N GLN A 235 -4.49 22.58 7.62
CA GLN A 235 -4.23 21.23 7.14
C GLN A 235 -5.52 20.45 6.90
N ASN A 236 -6.49 20.54 7.81
CA ASN A 236 -7.75 19.82 7.70
C ASN A 236 -8.60 20.35 6.56
N GLN A 237 -8.62 21.67 6.37
CA GLN A 237 -9.28 22.28 5.22
C GLN A 237 -8.63 21.86 3.91
N LEU A 238 -7.29 21.83 3.85
CA LEU A 238 -6.59 21.34 2.66
C LEU A 238 -6.91 19.86 2.38
N ILE A 239 -6.93 19.00 3.41
CA ILE A 239 -7.32 17.60 3.25
C ILE A 239 -8.77 17.50 2.76
N ALA A 240 -9.69 18.25 3.36
CA ALA A 240 -11.10 18.22 2.99
C ALA A 240 -11.32 18.69 1.53
N ASP A 241 -10.59 19.71 1.10
CA ASP A 241 -10.63 20.23 -0.27
C ASP A 241 -10.06 19.24 -1.28
N MET A 242 -8.98 18.55 -0.90
CA MET A 242 -8.23 17.62 -1.74
C MET A 242 -8.68 16.15 -1.61
N SER A 243 -9.77 15.90 -0.89
CA SER A 243 -10.40 14.59 -0.76
C SER A 243 -11.62 14.45 -1.67
N SER A 244 -12.11 13.23 -1.86
CA SER A 244 -13.34 13.00 -2.64
C SER A 244 -14.53 13.73 -2.01
N GLY A 245 -15.36 14.36 -2.85
CA GLY A 245 -16.64 14.94 -2.42
C GLY A 245 -17.76 13.91 -2.27
N ASP A 246 -17.56 12.72 -2.83
CA ASP A 246 -18.52 11.61 -2.88
C ASP A 246 -17.89 10.38 -2.20
N GLY A 247 -18.60 9.79 -1.24
CA GLY A 247 -18.12 8.64 -0.46
C GLY A 247 -17.85 7.40 -1.31
N ASP A 248 -18.50 7.31 -2.48
CA ASP A 248 -18.31 6.20 -3.42
C ASP A 248 -17.06 6.36 -4.30
N GLN A 249 -16.53 7.58 -4.45
CA GLN A 249 -15.41 7.85 -5.33
C GLN A 249 -14.10 7.90 -4.55
N ARG A 250 -13.03 7.32 -5.12
CA ARG A 250 -11.71 7.33 -4.51
C ARG A 250 -10.70 8.04 -5.41
N LEU A 251 -9.94 8.96 -4.83
CA LEU A 251 -8.85 9.63 -5.53
C LEU A 251 -7.61 8.74 -5.61
N GLY A 252 -6.68 9.07 -6.52
CA GLY A 252 -5.40 8.36 -6.67
C GLY A 252 -4.45 8.56 -5.49
N PHE A 253 -4.65 9.62 -4.71
CA PHE A 253 -3.93 9.90 -3.47
C PHE A 253 -4.96 10.12 -2.37
N ASN A 254 -4.81 9.40 -1.26
CA ASN A 254 -5.65 9.56 -0.08
C ASN A 254 -4.85 10.27 1.03
N LEU A 255 -5.45 11.32 1.56
CA LEU A 255 -4.84 12.23 2.54
C LEU A 255 -5.51 12.13 3.92
N LEU A 256 -6.55 11.29 4.06
CA LEU A 256 -7.41 11.28 5.26
C LEU A 256 -6.67 10.84 6.53
N ASN A 257 -5.67 9.94 6.42
CA ASN A 257 -4.83 9.55 7.56
C ASN A 257 -3.91 10.68 8.04
N LEU A 258 -3.98 11.88 7.44
CA LEU A 258 -3.25 13.08 7.88
C LEU A 258 -4.14 14.12 8.57
N MET A 259 -5.42 13.81 8.79
CA MET A 259 -6.36 14.66 9.51
C MET A 259 -5.92 14.86 10.96
N LEU A 260 -6.10 16.08 11.47
CA LEU A 260 -5.79 16.45 12.85
C LEU A 260 -7.08 16.61 13.69
N PRO A 261 -7.09 16.19 14.97
CA PRO A 261 -6.08 15.34 15.60
C PRO A 261 -6.05 13.95 14.95
N TYR A 262 -4.91 13.26 14.99
CA TYR A 262 -4.80 11.89 14.47
C TYR A 262 -5.73 10.96 15.24
N GLU A 263 -6.63 10.28 14.53
CA GLU A 263 -7.60 9.36 15.12
C GLU A 263 -6.97 8.00 15.47
N ASP A 264 -5.98 7.56 14.68
CA ASP A 264 -5.28 6.29 14.86
C ASP A 264 -3.74 6.44 14.70
N SER A 265 -3.04 5.31 14.66
CA SER A 265 -1.59 5.26 14.46
C SER A 265 -1.16 5.55 13.01
N LYS A 266 -2.06 5.51 12.03
CA LYS A 266 -1.75 5.78 10.63
C LYS A 266 -1.61 7.29 10.42
N ARG A 267 -0.39 7.73 10.14
CA ARG A 267 -0.04 9.13 9.87
C ARG A 267 0.63 9.28 8.51
N THR A 268 -0.09 8.83 7.48
CA THR A 268 0.49 8.56 6.15
C THR A 268 -0.29 9.24 5.04
N ILE A 269 0.40 9.68 4.00
CA ILE A 269 -0.25 9.75 2.69
C ILE A 269 -0.34 8.33 2.10
N GLU A 270 -1.44 8.02 1.42
CA GLU A 270 -1.63 6.75 0.73
C GLU A 270 -1.72 6.94 -0.78
N PHE A 271 -0.85 6.23 -1.49
CA PHE A 271 -0.76 6.21 -2.95
C PHE A 271 -1.56 5.02 -3.49
N ARG A 272 -2.74 5.28 -4.08
CA ARG A 272 -3.69 4.25 -4.55
C ARG A 272 -3.64 3.98 -6.05
N ILE A 273 -2.83 4.76 -6.76
CA ILE A 273 -2.92 4.89 -8.21
C ILE A 273 -2.29 3.72 -8.97
N HIS A 274 -1.37 2.97 -8.37
CA HIS A 274 -0.71 1.85 -9.04
C HIS A 274 -1.68 0.66 -9.20
N HIS A 275 -1.50 -0.11 -10.28
CA HIS A 275 -2.27 -1.33 -10.52
C HIS A 275 -1.78 -2.46 -9.61
N GLY A 276 -2.65 -3.42 -9.29
CA GLY A 276 -2.24 -4.61 -8.56
C GLY A 276 -1.14 -5.36 -9.31
N THR A 277 -0.12 -5.81 -8.58
CA THR A 277 1.00 -6.60 -9.12
C THR A 277 1.55 -7.51 -8.03
N LEU A 278 2.12 -8.64 -8.45
CA LEU A 278 2.88 -9.57 -7.59
C LEU A 278 4.36 -9.63 -8.00
N ASP A 279 4.80 -8.68 -8.83
CA ASP A 279 6.20 -8.52 -9.18
C ASP A 279 6.93 -7.70 -8.09
N PRO A 280 7.87 -8.31 -7.34
CA PRO A 280 8.59 -7.61 -6.28
C PRO A 280 9.37 -6.39 -6.80
N ASP A 281 9.92 -6.44 -8.01
CA ASP A 281 10.70 -5.31 -8.52
C ASP A 281 9.79 -4.14 -8.89
N ALA A 282 8.63 -4.41 -9.51
CA ALA A 282 7.63 -3.38 -9.78
C ALA A 282 7.15 -2.70 -8.47
N ILE A 283 6.87 -3.49 -7.43
CA ILE A 283 6.44 -2.96 -6.12
C ILE A 283 7.54 -2.09 -5.50
N LEU A 284 8.78 -2.57 -5.48
CA LEU A 284 9.89 -1.86 -4.84
C LEU A 284 10.31 -0.60 -5.61
N HIS A 285 10.23 -0.60 -6.95
CA HIS A 285 10.43 0.61 -7.74
C HIS A 285 9.34 1.64 -7.48
N TRP A 286 8.08 1.22 -7.38
CA TRP A 286 6.97 2.12 -7.06
C TRP A 286 7.09 2.67 -5.62
N LEU A 287 7.41 1.82 -4.65
CA LEU A 287 7.72 2.23 -3.27
C LEU A 287 8.84 3.28 -3.24
N HIS A 288 9.95 3.03 -3.94
CA HIS A 288 11.06 3.97 -4.02
C HIS A 288 10.60 5.32 -4.59
N PHE A 289 9.84 5.30 -5.68
CA PHE A 289 9.27 6.49 -6.28
C PHE A 289 8.42 7.30 -5.27
N CYS A 290 7.50 6.64 -4.56
CA CYS A 290 6.66 7.27 -3.54
C CYS A 290 7.50 7.90 -2.42
N ILE A 291 8.51 7.18 -1.91
CA ILE A 291 9.41 7.69 -0.87
C ILE A 291 10.16 8.93 -1.34
N LYS A 292 10.75 8.90 -2.54
CA LYS A 292 11.50 10.05 -3.09
C LYS A 292 10.62 11.26 -3.37
N LEU A 293 9.35 11.05 -3.70
CA LEU A 293 8.40 12.15 -3.88
C LEU A 293 8.08 12.85 -2.55
N VAL A 294 7.85 12.09 -1.49
CA VAL A 294 7.60 12.64 -0.14
C VAL A 294 8.86 13.27 0.45
N GLU A 295 10.01 12.63 0.26
CA GLU A 295 11.31 13.16 0.66
C GLU A 295 11.59 14.51 -0.02
N LYS A 296 11.26 14.65 -1.31
CA LYS A 296 11.37 15.93 -2.02
C LYS A 296 10.52 17.03 -1.38
N ALA A 297 9.30 16.72 -0.94
CA ALA A 297 8.44 17.69 -0.26
C ALA A 297 9.05 18.12 1.09
N ALA A 298 9.62 17.18 1.85
CA ALA A 298 10.27 17.47 3.13
C ALA A 298 11.49 18.40 3.00
N TYR A 299 12.21 18.36 1.87
CA TYR A 299 13.33 19.28 1.59
C TYR A 299 12.92 20.65 1.06
N THR A 300 11.65 20.87 0.72
CA THR A 300 11.19 22.13 0.10
C THR A 300 10.85 23.19 1.15
N THR A 301 11.59 23.24 2.26
CA THR A 301 11.38 24.14 3.43
C THR A 301 11.54 25.64 3.15
N ASP A 302 11.60 26.05 1.89
CA ASP A 302 11.85 27.43 1.45
C ASP A 302 10.82 27.89 0.39
N LEU A 303 9.56 27.47 0.51
CA LEU A 303 8.47 27.89 -0.39
C LEU A 303 8.23 29.42 -0.35
N ASP A 304 8.55 30.09 0.75
CA ASP A 304 8.45 31.55 0.87
C ASP A 304 9.39 32.28 -0.12
N ARG A 305 10.48 31.64 -0.57
CA ARG A 305 11.36 32.17 -1.63
C ARG A 305 10.78 32.03 -3.05
N LEU A 306 9.81 31.15 -3.27
CA LEU A 306 9.16 30.99 -4.57
C LEU A 306 8.04 32.02 -4.78
N MET A 307 7.38 32.45 -3.70
CA MET A 307 6.31 33.45 -3.73
C MET A 307 6.84 34.91 -3.81
N THR A 308 8.14 35.13 -3.60
CA THR A 308 8.78 36.45 -3.60
C THR A 308 9.47 36.82 -4.92
N LYS A 309 9.33 35.98 -5.96
CA LYS A 309 9.77 36.29 -7.33
C LYS A 309 8.56 36.52 -8.25
N THR A 310 7.87 37.62 -8.00
CA THR A 310 7.01 38.33 -8.95
C THR A 310 7.40 39.80 -8.91
#